data_AF-A0A317CYL1-F1
#
_entry.id   AF-A0A317CYL1-F1
#
_cell.length_a   1.000
_cell.length_b   1.000
_cell.length_c   1.000
_cell.angle_alpha   90.00
_cell.angle_beta   90.00
_cell.angle_gamma   90.00
#
_symmetry.space_group_name_H-M   'P 1'
#
loop_
_entity.id
_entity.type
_entity.pdbx_description
1 polymer ?
#
loop_
_entity_poly.entity_id
_entity_poly.type
_entity_poly.pdbx_seq_one_letter_code
_entity_poly.pdbx_strand_id
1 'polypeptide(L)'
;MISTPAPNAPPWLQVALSAFGILGGTTGLAAIATVVVQRGKFKADAADTLTEAALTLVQPLHTRITELEEEALNARSELGALREQVNQLQFVVRVLTRTLDRWRAAIRSPEATLRKVRAVVAESERLPEDR
;
A
#
# COMPACT_ATOMS: atom_id res chain seq x y z
N MET A 1 48.74 -15.54 28.23
CA MET A 1 48.94 -16.36 27.01
C MET A 1 48.17 -17.65 27.27
N ILE A 2 47.00 -17.88 26.69
CA ILE A 2 46.74 -18.24 25.29
C ILE A 2 45.38 -17.67 24.87
N SER A 3 45.35 -16.84 23.83
CA SER A 3 44.12 -16.53 23.10
C SER A 3 43.87 -17.68 22.12
N THR A 4 42.81 -18.46 22.31
CA THR A 4 42.30 -19.38 21.30
C THR A 4 41.24 -18.68 20.46
N PRO A 5 41.35 -18.67 19.12
CA PRO A 5 40.41 -17.97 18.25
C PRO A 5 39.09 -18.75 18.22
N ALA A 6 37.97 -18.02 18.35
CA ALA A 6 36.64 -18.58 18.15
C ALA A 6 36.53 -19.14 16.71
N PRO A 7 36.01 -20.37 16.52
CA PRO A 7 35.85 -20.93 15.19
C PRO A 7 34.78 -20.16 14.44
N ASN A 8 35.09 -19.81 13.19
CA ASN A 8 34.24 -19.07 12.26
C ASN A 8 32.89 -19.79 12.06
N ALA A 9 31.89 -19.43 12.86
CA ALA A 9 30.51 -19.83 12.64
C ALA A 9 29.97 -19.08 11.40
N PRO A 10 29.27 -19.77 10.47
CA PRO A 10 28.67 -19.13 9.31
C PRO A 10 27.75 -17.98 9.72
N PRO A 11 27.78 -16.82 9.03
CA PRO A 11 27.07 -15.61 9.45
C PRO A 11 25.55 -15.81 9.57
N TRP A 12 24.96 -16.67 8.73
CA TRP A 12 23.54 -17.02 8.80
C TRP A 12 23.16 -17.74 10.10
N LEU A 13 24.10 -18.49 10.68
CA LEU A 13 23.90 -19.24 11.91
C LEU A 13 23.91 -18.30 13.13
N GLN A 14 24.71 -17.24 13.07
CA GLN A 14 24.68 -16.17 14.07
C GLN A 14 23.36 -15.39 14.03
N VAL A 15 22.87 -15.09 12.82
CA VAL A 15 21.57 -14.43 12.62
C VAL A 15 20.43 -15.29 13.17
N ALA A 16 20.42 -16.58 12.85
CA ALA A 16 19.43 -17.53 13.36
C ALA A 16 19.49 -17.67 14.89
N LEU A 17 20.70 -17.76 15.48
CA LEU A 17 20.85 -17.80 16.93
C LEU A 17 20.47 -16.49 17.62
N SER A 18 20.72 -15.34 17.00
CA SER A 18 20.30 -14.04 17.56
C SER A 18 18.78 -13.86 17.52
N ALA A 19 18.11 -14.38 16.49
CA ALA A 19 16.65 -14.37 16.42
C ALA A 19 16.00 -15.34 17.42
N PHE A 20 16.60 -16.52 17.63
CA PHE A 20 16.10 -17.52 18.58
C PHE A 20 16.51 -17.25 20.04
N GLY A 21 17.66 -16.61 20.26
CA GLY A 21 18.20 -16.29 21.58
C GLY A 21 17.38 -15.25 22.35
N ILE A 22 16.51 -14.51 21.66
CA ILE A 22 15.57 -13.56 22.27
C ILE A 22 14.40 -14.30 22.96
N LEU A 23 14.20 -15.61 22.70
CA LEU A 23 13.00 -16.35 23.12
C LEU A 23 13.21 -17.54 24.07
N GLY A 24 14.43 -17.86 24.53
CA GLY A 24 14.59 -19.00 25.46
C GLY A 24 15.96 -19.14 26.11
N GLY A 25 16.04 -18.84 27.40
CA GLY A 25 17.24 -18.96 28.21
C GLY A 25 17.79 -20.39 28.34
N THR A 26 19.13 -20.49 28.28
CA THR A 26 20.06 -21.51 28.82
C THR A 26 19.87 -23.00 28.50
N THR A 27 18.73 -23.48 28.01
CA THR A 27 18.49 -24.90 27.69
C THR A 27 18.86 -25.29 26.25
N GLY A 28 19.12 -24.32 25.37
CA GLY A 28 19.38 -24.56 23.94
C GLY A 28 20.73 -25.17 23.58
N LEU A 29 21.76 -25.06 24.43
CA LEU A 29 23.12 -25.49 24.07
C LEU A 29 23.32 -27.01 24.14
N ALA A 30 22.60 -27.71 25.01
CA ALA A 30 22.75 -29.18 25.17
C ALA A 30 22.17 -29.96 23.96
N ALA A 31 21.15 -29.42 23.28
CA ALA A 31 20.57 -30.04 22.09
C ALA A 31 21.48 -29.95 20.85
N ILE A 32 22.48 -29.07 20.84
CA ILE A 32 23.34 -28.85 19.67
C ILE A 32 24.35 -30.00 19.50
N ALA A 33 24.79 -30.64 20.59
CA ALA A 33 25.77 -31.73 20.53
C ALA A 33 25.20 -33.02 19.92
N THR A 34 23.91 -33.30 20.11
CA THR A 34 23.26 -34.52 19.58
C THR A 34 22.95 -34.42 18.09
N VAL A 35 22.62 -33.22 17.59
CA VAL A 35 22.26 -33.01 16.17
C VAL A 35 23.49 -33.11 15.25
N VAL A 36 24.70 -32.80 15.74
CA VAL A 36 25.94 -32.89 14.93
C VAL A 36 26.30 -34.34 14.61
N VAL A 37 26.01 -35.30 15.51
CA VAL A 37 26.26 -36.72 15.27
C VAL A 37 25.23 -37.33 14.31
N GLN A 38 24.01 -36.79 14.27
CA GLN A 38 22.97 -37.23 13.33
C GLN A 38 23.10 -36.63 11.91
N ARG A 39 23.90 -35.58 11.71
CA ARG A 39 24.05 -34.82 10.45
C ARG A 39 24.62 -35.58 9.25
N GLY A 40 25.07 -36.82 9.40
CA GLY A 40 25.64 -37.62 8.31
C GLY A 40 24.60 -38.21 7.35
N LYS A 41 23.38 -38.53 7.83
CA LYS A 41 22.36 -39.25 7.05
C LYS A 41 21.19 -38.38 6.59
N PHE A 42 20.95 -37.22 7.19
CA PHE A 42 19.84 -36.33 6.83
C PHE A 42 20.14 -35.35 5.68
N LYS A 43 21.37 -35.27 5.17
CA LYS A 43 21.73 -34.23 4.18
C LYS A 43 21.11 -34.43 2.79
N ALA A 44 20.78 -35.66 2.41
CA ALA A 44 20.12 -35.94 1.14
C ALA A 44 18.59 -35.77 1.28
N ASP A 45 17.96 -36.42 2.26
CA ASP A 45 16.51 -36.29 2.51
C ASP A 45 16.07 -34.89 2.96
N ALA A 46 16.93 -34.13 3.67
CA ALA A 46 16.61 -32.76 4.05
C ALA A 46 16.64 -31.80 2.84
N ALA A 47 17.43 -32.08 1.80
CA ALA A 47 17.46 -31.23 0.62
C ALA A 47 16.19 -31.39 -0.22
N ASP A 48 15.72 -32.62 -0.41
CA ASP A 48 14.44 -32.88 -1.11
C ASP A 48 13.26 -32.36 -0.30
N THR A 49 13.22 -32.61 1.02
CA THR A 49 12.13 -32.10 1.87
C THR A 49 12.17 -30.59 2.07
N LEU A 50 13.34 -29.93 2.07
CA LEU A 50 13.43 -28.47 2.06
C LEU A 50 13.06 -27.88 0.70
N THR A 51 13.34 -28.58 -0.40
CA THR A 51 12.92 -28.14 -1.74
C THR A 51 11.41 -28.28 -1.89
N GLU A 52 10.83 -29.37 -1.41
CA GLU A 52 9.39 -29.60 -1.42
C GLU A 52 8.65 -28.69 -0.41
N ALA A 53 9.21 -28.47 0.78
CA ALA A 53 8.70 -27.49 1.74
C ALA A 53 8.83 -26.05 1.23
N ALA A 54 9.92 -25.72 0.53
CA ALA A 54 10.08 -24.42 -0.11
C ALA A 54 9.09 -24.25 -1.26
N LEU A 55 8.90 -25.26 -2.11
CA LEU A 55 7.94 -25.19 -3.22
C LEU A 55 6.49 -25.07 -2.70
N THR A 56 6.12 -25.83 -1.66
CA THR A 56 4.78 -25.80 -1.08
C THR A 56 4.46 -24.52 -0.30
N LEU A 57 5.46 -23.79 0.19
CA LEU A 57 5.28 -22.51 0.88
C LEU A 57 5.47 -21.29 -0.02
N VAL A 58 6.37 -21.36 -1.01
CA VAL A 58 6.65 -20.25 -1.92
C VAL A 58 5.54 -20.09 -2.96
N GLN A 59 4.97 -21.19 -3.47
CA GLN A 59 3.86 -21.11 -4.42
C GLN A 59 2.66 -20.32 -3.87
N PRO A 60 2.11 -20.62 -2.68
CA PRO A 60 0.98 -19.86 -2.15
C PRO A 60 1.37 -18.41 -1.82
N LEU A 61 2.60 -18.13 -1.38
CA LEU A 61 3.05 -16.76 -1.16
C LEU A 61 3.16 -15.98 -2.48
N HIS A 62 3.65 -16.60 -3.54
CA HIS A 62 3.69 -15.97 -4.87
C HIS A 62 2.28 -15.67 -5.37
N THR A 63 1.34 -16.63 -5.23
CA THR A 63 -0.07 -16.40 -5.60
C THR A 63 -0.67 -15.24 -4.79
N ARG A 64 -0.42 -15.18 -3.48
CA ARG A 64 -0.89 -14.07 -2.63
C ARG A 64 -0.26 -12.74 -3.01
N ILE A 65 1.03 -12.72 -3.36
CA ILE A 65 1.70 -11.51 -3.83
C ILE A 65 1.08 -11.05 -5.14
N THR A 66 0.84 -11.96 -6.10
CA THR A 66 0.21 -11.59 -7.37
C THR A 66 -1.23 -11.10 -7.19
N GLU A 67 -2.01 -11.71 -6.28
CA GLU A 67 -3.36 -11.25 -5.92
C GLU A 67 -3.30 -9.83 -5.31
N LEU A 68 -2.38 -9.59 -4.36
CA LEU A 68 -2.21 -8.28 -3.74
C LEU A 68 -1.70 -7.23 -4.72
N GLU A 69 -0.84 -7.60 -5.67
CA GLU A 69 -0.39 -6.71 -6.75
C GLU A 69 -1.55 -6.30 -7.64
N GLU A 70 -2.42 -7.25 -8.01
CA GLU A 70 -3.62 -6.97 -8.80
C GLU A 70 -4.62 -6.09 -8.04
N GLU A 71 -4.87 -6.38 -6.75
CA GLU A 71 -5.71 -5.54 -5.89
C GLU A 71 -5.13 -4.12 -5.74
N ALA A 72 -3.82 -3.99 -5.57
CA ALA A 72 -3.16 -2.68 -5.47
C ALA A 72 -3.25 -1.87 -6.77
N LEU A 73 -3.14 -2.53 -7.92
CA LEU A 73 -3.35 -1.90 -9.24
C LEU A 73 -4.80 -1.45 -9.41
N ASN A 74 -5.76 -2.30 -9.04
CA ASN A 74 -7.19 -1.97 -9.11
C ASN A 74 -7.52 -0.80 -8.19
N ALA A 75 -7.10 -0.83 -6.92
CA ALA A 75 -7.29 0.26 -5.98
C ALA A 75 -6.66 1.57 -6.48
N ARG A 76 -5.48 1.51 -7.10
CA ARG A 76 -4.85 2.69 -7.69
C ARG A 76 -5.64 3.25 -8.89
N SER A 77 -6.23 2.38 -9.71
CA SER A 77 -7.09 2.80 -10.81
C SER A 77 -8.38 3.46 -10.31
N GLU A 78 -9.01 2.91 -9.27
CA GLU A 78 -10.20 3.46 -8.62
C GLU A 78 -9.90 4.82 -7.98
N LEU A 79 -8.77 4.96 -7.29
CA LEU A 79 -8.31 6.25 -6.75
C LEU A 79 -8.10 7.28 -7.86
N GLY A 80 -7.59 6.86 -9.02
CA GLY A 80 -7.47 7.71 -10.21
C GLY A 80 -8.83 8.21 -10.68
N ALA A 81 -9.81 7.32 -10.83
CA ALA A 81 -11.16 7.65 -11.23
C ALA A 81 -11.89 8.56 -10.23
N LEU A 82 -11.77 8.27 -8.93
CA LEU A 82 -12.36 9.09 -7.86
C LEU A 82 -11.73 10.48 -7.82
N ARG A 83 -10.41 10.58 -7.99
CA ARG A 83 -9.73 11.88 -8.05
C ARG A 83 -10.20 12.72 -9.22
N GLU A 84 -10.45 12.10 -10.37
CA GLU A 84 -11.01 12.77 -11.52
C GLU A 84 -12.45 13.24 -11.27
N GLN A 85 -13.30 12.40 -10.68
CA GLN A 85 -14.66 12.79 -10.27
C GLN A 85 -14.64 13.95 -9.28
N VAL A 86 -13.73 13.94 -8.30
CA VAL A 86 -13.55 15.06 -7.35
C VAL A 86 -13.14 16.33 -8.06
N ASN A 87 -12.21 16.28 -9.02
CA ASN A 87 -11.81 17.44 -9.81
C ASN A 87 -13.00 18.01 -10.61
N GLN A 88 -13.79 17.15 -11.24
CA GLN A 88 -14.99 17.54 -12.00
C GLN A 88 -16.03 18.18 -11.08
N LEU A 89 -16.31 17.58 -9.93
CA LEU A 89 -17.23 18.14 -8.92
C LEU A 89 -16.73 19.49 -8.40
N GLN A 90 -15.44 19.62 -8.10
CA GLN A 90 -14.84 20.90 -7.69
C GLN A 90 -14.98 21.97 -8.77
N PHE A 91 -14.83 21.61 -10.04
CA PHE A 91 -15.07 22.51 -11.16
C PHE A 91 -16.53 22.97 -11.20
N VAL A 92 -17.49 22.04 -11.12
CA VAL A 92 -18.92 22.35 -11.11
C VAL A 92 -19.28 23.26 -9.94
N VAL A 93 -18.82 22.95 -8.73
CA VAL A 93 -19.04 23.79 -7.54
C VAL A 93 -18.49 25.20 -7.76
N ARG A 94 -17.28 25.33 -8.34
CA ARG A 94 -16.68 26.64 -8.62
C ARG A 94 -17.50 27.44 -9.62
N VAL A 95 -18.04 26.80 -10.66
CA VAL A 95 -18.92 27.45 -11.65
C VAL A 95 -20.22 27.91 -10.98
N LEU A 96 -20.88 27.03 -10.24
CA LEU A 96 -22.13 27.34 -9.54
C LEU A 96 -21.96 28.48 -8.54
N THR A 97 -20.91 28.45 -7.72
CA THR A 97 -20.62 29.53 -6.76
C THR A 97 -20.46 30.87 -7.46
N ARG A 98 -19.72 30.93 -8.57
CA ARG A 98 -19.55 32.17 -9.36
C ARG A 98 -20.87 32.67 -9.95
N THR A 99 -21.72 31.78 -10.42
CA THR A 99 -23.05 32.13 -10.94
C THR A 99 -23.94 32.69 -9.82
N LEU A 100 -23.97 32.03 -8.67
CA LEU A 100 -24.71 32.51 -7.49
C LEU A 100 -24.19 33.86 -6.99
N ASP A 101 -22.88 34.07 -6.96
CA ASP A 101 -22.29 35.35 -6.57
C ASP A 101 -22.69 36.47 -7.54
N ARG A 102 -22.71 36.17 -8.85
CA ARG A 102 -23.17 37.12 -9.88
C ARG A 102 -24.64 37.47 -9.69
N TRP A 103 -25.50 36.49 -9.44
CA TRP A 103 -26.92 36.71 -9.17
C TRP A 103 -27.12 37.52 -7.88
N ARG A 104 -26.37 37.20 -6.83
CA ARG A 104 -26.41 37.93 -5.55
C ARG A 104 -25.99 39.39 -5.73
N ALA A 105 -24.96 39.66 -6.53
CA ALA A 105 -24.53 41.02 -6.86
C ALA A 105 -25.60 41.78 -7.66
N ALA A 106 -26.25 41.13 -8.63
CA ALA A 106 -27.32 41.75 -9.41
C ALA A 106 -28.55 42.10 -8.56
N ILE A 107 -28.90 41.26 -7.59
CA ILE A 107 -30.02 41.48 -6.67
C ILE A 107 -29.71 42.59 -5.65
N ARG A 108 -28.48 42.65 -5.14
CA ARG A 108 -28.06 43.65 -4.14
C ARG A 108 -27.67 45.00 -4.73
N SER A 109 -27.65 45.13 -6.05
CA SER A 109 -27.35 46.39 -6.72
C SER A 109 -28.42 47.44 -6.39
N PRO A 110 -28.06 48.71 -6.18
CA PRO A 110 -29.04 49.79 -5.96
C PRO A 110 -29.99 49.98 -7.15
N GLU A 111 -29.53 49.65 -8.36
CA GLU A 111 -30.30 49.67 -9.61
C GLU A 111 -31.00 48.32 -9.91
N ALA A 112 -31.22 47.48 -8.89
CA ALA A 112 -31.82 46.17 -9.06
C ALA A 112 -33.28 46.31 -9.50
N THR A 113 -33.55 46.05 -10.78
CA THR A 113 -34.90 45.88 -11.31
C THR A 113 -35.12 44.43 -11.68
N LEU A 114 -36.37 43.96 -11.56
CA LEU A 114 -36.78 42.61 -11.97
C LEU A 114 -36.36 42.26 -13.40
N ARG A 115 -36.40 43.25 -14.31
CA ARG A 115 -35.96 43.09 -15.70
C ARG A 115 -34.47 42.78 -15.79
N LYS A 116 -33.64 43.50 -15.03
CA LYS A 116 -32.18 43.33 -15.03
C LYS A 116 -31.77 42.01 -14.39
N VAL A 117 -32.41 41.61 -13.28
CA VAL A 117 -32.17 40.29 -12.66
C VAL A 117 -32.55 39.17 -13.61
N ARG A 118 -33.71 39.26 -14.28
CA ARG A 118 -34.13 38.26 -15.28
C ARG A 118 -33.15 38.16 -16.45
N ALA A 119 -32.61 39.29 -16.93
CA ALA A 119 -31.60 39.29 -17.97
C ALA A 119 -30.30 38.59 -17.52
N VAL A 120 -29.83 38.84 -16.29
CA VAL A 120 -28.63 38.20 -15.75
C VAL A 120 -28.82 36.68 -15.56
N VAL A 121 -30.01 36.24 -15.13
CA VAL A 121 -30.34 34.82 -15.01
C VAL A 121 -30.41 34.15 -16.39
N ALA A 122 -31.10 34.78 -17.36
CA ALA A 122 -31.19 34.26 -18.72
C ALA A 122 -29.81 34.16 -19.40
N GLU A 123 -28.90 35.10 -19.12
CA GLU A 123 -27.53 35.04 -19.63
C GLU A 123 -26.74 33.87 -19.03
N SER A 124 -26.88 33.60 -17.73
CA SER A 124 -26.24 32.44 -17.10
C SER A 124 -26.80 31.09 -17.54
N GLU A 125 -28.04 31.03 -18.02
CA GLU A 125 -28.63 29.81 -18.61
C GLU A 125 -28.15 29.55 -20.04
N ARG A 126 -27.64 30.56 -20.75
CA ARG A 126 -27.08 30.42 -22.11
C ARG A 126 -25.59 30.08 -22.12
N LEU A 127 -24.86 30.54 -21.10
CA LEU A 127 -23.44 30.26 -20.91
C LEU A 127 -23.03 28.79 -20.60
N PRO A 128 -23.89 27.83 -20.22
CA PRO A 128 -23.46 26.45 -19.96
C PRO A 128 -23.31 25.61 -21.23
N GLU A 129 -23.77 26.06 -22.41
CA GLU A 129 -23.70 25.27 -23.66
C GLU A 129 -22.44 25.54 -24.51
N ASP A 130 -21.76 26.68 -24.31
CA ASP A 130 -20.69 27.16 -25.20
C ASP A 130 -19.25 26.85 -24.72
N ARG A 131 -19.06 25.95 -23.73
CA ARG A 131 -17.72 25.66 -23.17
C ARG A 131 -17.49 24.19 -22.82
#